data_AF-A0A7W1E382-F1
#
_entry.id   AF-A0A7W1E382-F1
#
_cell.length_a   1.000
_cell.length_b   1.000
_cell.length_c   1.000
_cell.angle_alpha   90.00
_cell.angle_beta   90.00
_cell.angle_gamma   90.00
#
_symmetry.space_group_name_H-M   'P 1'
#
loop_
_entity.id
_entity.type
_entity.pdbx_description
1 polymer ?
#
loop_
_entity_poly.entity_id
_entity_poly.type
_entity_poly.pdbx_seq_one_letter_code
_entity_poly.pdbx_strand_id
1 'polypeptide(L)'
;MTRQGAGTTVDSGEYLSVADSLAHGKGLTMPYLSYDERYPDTVRTPELVPMTQFPPAFPAVVAVGERLSGAGPTDVARWVNALALGGTVAIAALLVYAVTGALVWEALAGALVVRPPFV
;
A
#
# COMPACT_ATOMS: atom_id res chain seq x y z
N MET A 1 17.26 10.30 -1.35
CA MET A 1 16.33 9.14 -1.32
C MET A 1 16.22 8.55 -2.72
N THR A 2 17.08 7.63 -3.15
CA THR A 2 17.05 7.12 -4.56
C THR A 2 17.46 5.65 -4.74
N ARG A 3 17.62 4.84 -3.68
CA ARG A 3 17.99 3.41 -3.83
C ARG A 3 16.94 2.39 -3.42
N GLN A 4 15.97 2.76 -2.58
CA GLN A 4 14.96 1.83 -2.09
C GLN A 4 13.56 2.03 -2.72
N GLY A 5 13.37 3.08 -3.52
CA GLY A 5 12.07 3.42 -4.10
C GLY A 5 11.18 4.14 -3.10
N ALA A 6 10.34 5.05 -3.60
CA ALA A 6 9.29 5.63 -2.77
C ALA A 6 8.31 4.51 -2.38
N GLY A 7 8.07 4.31 -1.09
CA GLY A 7 7.16 3.28 -0.58
C GLY A 7 7.79 2.01 0.01
N THR A 8 9.08 2.04 0.38
CA THR A 8 9.73 0.96 1.16
C THR A 8 10.22 1.48 2.51
N THR A 9 9.35 2.16 3.25
CA THR A 9 9.62 2.49 4.66
C THR A 9 9.41 1.26 5.54
N VAL A 10 9.87 1.32 6.79
CA VAL A 10 9.65 0.24 7.78
C VAL A 10 8.17 -0.14 7.85
N ASP A 11 7.29 0.86 7.89
CA ASP A 11 5.83 0.70 7.92
C ASP A 11 5.29 -0.08 6.70
N SER A 12 5.88 0.15 5.52
CA SER A 12 5.49 -0.55 4.30
C SER A 12 5.83 -2.05 4.39
N GLY A 13 6.94 -2.38 5.06
CA GLY A 13 7.36 -3.77 5.27
C GLY A 13 6.36 -4.57 6.11
N GLU A 14 5.70 -3.94 7.07
CA GLU A 14 4.70 -4.60 7.93
C GLU A 14 3.48 -5.02 7.12
N TYR A 15 2.90 -4.10 6.36
CA TYR A 15 1.79 -4.39 5.48
C TYR A 15 2.11 -5.47 4.44
N LEU A 16 3.31 -5.43 3.84
CA LEU A 16 3.72 -6.43 2.85
C LEU A 16 3.93 -7.81 3.48
N SER A 17 4.45 -7.86 4.70
CA SER A 17 4.62 -9.15 5.42
C SER A 17 3.28 -9.78 5.79
N VAL A 18 2.29 -8.97 6.15
CA VAL A 18 0.93 -9.45 6.43
C VAL A 18 0.23 -9.89 5.15
N ALA A 19 0.44 -9.17 4.04
CA ALA A 19 -0.09 -9.56 2.74
C ALA A 19 0.44 -10.95 2.32
N ASP A 20 1.74 -11.18 2.44
CA ASP A 20 2.38 -12.48 2.16
C ASP A 20 1.83 -13.59 3.06
N SER A 21 1.74 -13.34 4.38
CA SER A 21 1.12 -14.28 5.32
C SER A 21 -0.31 -14.63 4.93
N LEU A 22 -1.12 -13.63 4.57
CA LEU A 22 -2.50 -13.82 4.17
C LEU A 22 -2.61 -14.57 2.84
N ALA A 23 -1.76 -14.26 1.87
CA ALA A 23 -1.70 -14.95 0.58
C ALA A 23 -1.42 -16.45 0.77
N HIS A 24 -0.53 -16.79 1.70
CA HIS A 24 -0.16 -18.17 2.04
C HIS A 24 -1.05 -18.85 3.10
N GLY A 25 -2.18 -18.24 3.47
CA GLY A 25 -3.17 -18.85 4.37
C GLY A 25 -2.79 -18.84 5.85
N LYS A 26 -1.81 -18.03 6.25
CA LYS A 26 -1.36 -17.84 7.65
C LYS A 26 -2.18 -16.79 8.41
N GLY A 27 -3.20 -16.21 7.77
CA GLY A 27 -4.06 -15.18 8.33
C GLY A 27 -3.40 -13.79 8.36
N LEU A 28 -4.03 -12.86 9.09
CA LEU A 28 -3.49 -11.51 9.32
C LEU A 28 -2.37 -11.59 10.38
N THR A 29 -1.21 -12.12 9.98
CA THR A 29 -0.08 -12.38 10.87
C THR A 29 1.24 -11.87 10.34
N MET A 30 2.16 -11.54 11.25
CA MET A 30 3.51 -11.03 10.97
C MET A 30 4.56 -12.02 11.48
N PRO A 31 5.71 -12.14 10.79
CA PRO A 31 6.83 -12.97 11.25
C PRO A 31 7.71 -12.28 12.30
N TYR A 32 7.35 -11.09 12.74
CA TYR A 32 8.07 -10.27 13.72
C TYR A 32 7.07 -9.43 14.53
N LEU A 33 7.53 -8.96 15.69
CA LEU A 33 6.83 -7.95 16.48
C LEU A 33 6.96 -6.60 15.80
N SER A 34 5.86 -5.88 15.69
CA SER A 34 5.91 -4.52 15.17
C SER A 34 6.66 -3.59 16.11
N TYR A 35 7.18 -2.48 15.57
CA TYR A 35 7.93 -1.47 16.31
C TYR A 35 7.10 -0.80 17.44
N ASP A 36 5.77 -0.79 17.35
CA ASP A 36 4.88 -0.22 18.37
C ASP A 36 4.41 -1.23 19.42
N GLU A 37 4.77 -2.51 19.28
CA GLU A 37 4.37 -3.56 20.21
C GLU A 37 5.37 -3.75 21.35
N ARG A 38 4.85 -3.96 22.57
CA ARG A 38 5.68 -4.25 23.74
C ARG A 38 6.46 -5.54 23.50
N TYR A 39 7.78 -5.49 23.67
CA TYR A 39 8.62 -6.67 23.58
C TYR A 39 8.15 -7.73 24.59
N PRO A 40 7.83 -8.96 24.15
CA PRO A 40 7.33 -9.99 25.04
C PRO A 40 8.42 -10.47 25.98
N ASP A 41 8.03 -10.85 27.19
CA ASP A 41 8.96 -11.39 28.20
C ASP A 41 9.58 -12.74 27.76
N THR A 42 8.97 -13.42 26.77
CA THR A 42 9.50 -14.62 26.12
C THR A 42 9.28 -14.58 24.61
N VAL A 43 10.36 -14.70 23.83
CA VAL A 43 10.31 -14.87 22.37
C VAL A 43 10.28 -16.36 22.04
N ARG A 44 9.17 -16.85 21.48
CA ARG A 44 9.07 -18.22 20.95
C ARG A 44 9.24 -18.17 19.43
N THR A 45 10.36 -18.66 18.93
CA THR A 45 10.56 -18.88 17.49
C THR A 45 9.90 -20.22 17.12
N PRO A 46 9.04 -20.33 16.07
CA PRO A 46 8.65 -19.37 15.05
C PRO A 46 7.16 -18.94 15.20
N GLU A 47 6.84 -18.21 16.26
CA GLU A 47 5.45 -17.80 16.51
C GLU A 47 5.05 -16.63 15.59
N LEU A 48 4.00 -16.82 14.80
CA LEU A 48 3.38 -15.77 13.99
C LEU A 48 2.59 -14.85 14.91
N VAL A 49 2.82 -13.54 14.82
CA VAL A 49 2.15 -12.54 15.67
C VAL A 49 0.91 -12.01 14.94
N PRO A 50 -0.29 -12.01 15.57
CA PRO A 50 -1.47 -11.41 14.96
C PRO A 50 -1.31 -9.91 14.71
N MET A 51 -1.65 -9.43 13.51
CA MET A 51 -1.67 -7.99 13.21
C MET A 51 -2.91 -7.35 13.83
N THR A 52 -2.71 -6.52 14.86
CA THR A 52 -3.81 -5.81 15.56
C THR A 52 -3.78 -4.28 15.42
N GLN A 53 -2.66 -3.75 14.92
CA GLN A 53 -2.33 -2.32 14.92
C GLN A 53 -2.86 -1.52 13.73
N PHE A 54 -3.12 -2.17 12.58
CA PHE A 54 -3.51 -1.47 11.35
C PHE A 54 -4.72 -2.10 10.65
N PRO A 55 -5.51 -1.32 9.89
CA PRO A 55 -6.61 -1.85 9.09
C PRO A 55 -6.14 -2.84 8.00
N PRO A 56 -6.90 -3.92 7.74
CA PRO A 56 -6.45 -5.01 6.86
C PRO A 56 -6.73 -4.78 5.36
N ALA A 57 -7.31 -3.63 4.97
CA ALA A 57 -7.78 -3.42 3.60
C ALA A 57 -6.65 -3.49 2.57
N PHE A 58 -5.56 -2.76 2.80
CA PHE A 58 -4.39 -2.76 1.92
C PHE A 58 -3.72 -4.14 1.83
N PRO A 59 -3.36 -4.83 2.94
CA PRO A 59 -2.74 -6.15 2.85
C PRO A 59 -3.67 -7.20 2.25
N ALA A 60 -5.00 -7.10 2.42
CA ALA A 60 -5.96 -7.97 1.75
C ALA A 60 -5.95 -7.80 0.23
N VAL A 61 -5.93 -6.57 -0.27
CA VAL A 61 -5.87 -6.30 -1.72
C VAL A 61 -4.55 -6.81 -2.31
N VAL A 62 -3.43 -6.61 -1.62
CA VAL A 62 -2.12 -7.11 -2.06
C VAL A 62 -2.10 -8.64 -2.07
N ALA A 63 -2.62 -9.29 -1.02
CA ALA A 63 -2.69 -10.76 -0.95
C ALA A 63 -3.54 -11.36 -2.08
N VAL A 64 -4.64 -10.71 -2.45
CA VAL A 64 -5.46 -11.12 -3.62
C VAL A 64 -4.66 -10.95 -4.91
N GLY A 65 -3.98 -9.82 -5.10
CA GLY A 65 -3.16 -9.60 -6.29
C GLY A 65 -2.01 -10.60 -6.41
N GLU A 66 -1.37 -10.96 -5.30
CA GLU A 66 -0.34 -12.00 -5.25
C GLU A 66 -0.90 -13.36 -5.67
N ARG A 67 -2.04 -13.78 -5.12
CA ARG A 67 -2.71 -15.03 -5.51
C ARG A 67 -3.11 -15.07 -6.98
N LEU A 68 -3.53 -13.95 -7.55
CA LEU A 68 -4.00 -13.87 -8.93
C LEU A 68 -2.86 -13.80 -9.94
N SER A 69 -1.75 -13.14 -9.59
CA SER A 69 -0.64 -12.87 -10.52
C SER A 69 0.57 -13.77 -10.33
N GLY A 70 0.74 -14.36 -9.15
CA GLY A 70 1.98 -15.04 -8.74
C GLY A 70 3.16 -14.09 -8.52
N ALA A 71 2.96 -12.78 -8.64
CA ALA A 71 4.01 -11.79 -8.39
C ALA A 71 4.18 -11.54 -6.88
N GLY A 72 5.41 -11.19 -6.47
CA GLY A 72 5.68 -10.91 -5.06
C GLY A 72 4.91 -9.69 -4.54
N PRO A 73 4.73 -9.59 -3.21
CA PRO A 73 3.86 -8.58 -2.59
C PRO A 73 4.31 -7.15 -2.89
N THR A 74 5.62 -6.91 -3.05
CA THR A 74 6.16 -5.59 -3.41
C THR A 74 5.73 -5.15 -4.81
N ASP A 75 5.75 -6.04 -5.79
CA ASP A 75 5.38 -5.70 -7.17
C ASP A 75 3.87 -5.50 -7.29
N VAL A 76 3.08 -6.31 -6.60
CA VAL A 76 1.63 -6.11 -6.49
C VAL A 76 1.31 -4.76 -5.84
N ALA A 77 1.97 -4.41 -4.73
CA ALA A 77 1.77 -3.14 -4.06
C ALA A 77 2.10 -1.93 -4.94
N ARG A 78 3.13 -2.02 -5.79
CA ARG A 78 3.45 -0.97 -6.77
C ARG A 78 2.32 -0.75 -7.76
N TRP A 79 1.73 -1.83 -8.27
CA TRP A 79 0.57 -1.73 -9.15
C TRP A 79 -0.67 -1.19 -8.44
N VAL A 80 -0.93 -1.64 -7.21
CA VAL A 80 -2.03 -1.11 -6.39
C VAL A 80 -1.87 0.39 -6.18
N ASN A 81 -0.67 0.86 -5.84
CA ASN A 81 -0.39 2.29 -5.67
C ASN A 81 -0.53 3.07 -6.98
N ALA A 82 -0.06 2.52 -8.10
CA ALA A 82 -0.21 3.15 -9.41
C ALA A 82 -1.68 3.28 -9.83
N LEU A 83 -2.48 2.24 -9.59
CA LEU A 83 -3.93 2.24 -9.87
C LEU A 83 -4.68 3.21 -8.96
N ALA A 84 -4.34 3.24 -7.67
CA ALA A 84 -4.92 4.19 -6.72
C ALA A 84 -4.63 5.63 -7.12
N LEU A 85 -3.36 5.95 -7.44
CA LEU A 85 -2.98 7.28 -7.92
C LEU A 85 -3.70 7.63 -9.23
N GLY A 86 -3.72 6.72 -10.21
CA GLY A 86 -4.44 6.92 -11.47
C GLY A 86 -5.93 7.19 -11.25
N GLY A 87 -6.56 6.44 -10.34
CA GLY A 87 -7.94 6.67 -9.92
C GLY A 87 -8.15 8.04 -9.26
N THR A 88 -7.26 8.45 -8.35
CA THR A 88 -7.32 9.79 -7.74
C THR A 88 -7.20 10.90 -8.78
N VAL A 89 -6.26 10.78 -9.71
CA VAL A 89 -6.08 11.74 -10.81
C VAL A 89 -7.34 11.81 -11.67
N ALA A 90 -7.90 10.68 -12.07
CA ALA A 90 -9.11 10.61 -12.89
C ALA A 90 -10.31 11.23 -12.16
N ILE A 91 -10.52 10.90 -10.88
CA ILE A 91 -11.62 11.46 -10.09
C ILE A 91 -11.46 12.97 -9.92
N ALA A 92 -10.26 13.45 -9.60
CA ALA A 92 -9.98 14.88 -9.45
C ALA A 92 -10.23 15.65 -10.76
N ALA A 93 -9.72 15.12 -11.87
CA ALA A 93 -9.93 15.66 -13.21
C ALA A 93 -11.43 15.75 -13.55
N LEU A 94 -12.17 14.64 -13.38
CA LEU A 94 -13.61 14.58 -13.65
C LEU A 94 -14.41 15.55 -12.78
N LEU A 95 -14.06 15.72 -11.50
CA LEU A 95 -14.72 16.68 -10.62
C LEU A 95 -14.49 18.12 -11.09
N VAL A 96 -13.27 18.47 -11.51
CA VAL A 96 -12.98 19.81 -12.03
C VAL A 96 -13.69 20.05 -13.35
N TYR A 97 -13.73 19.06 -14.23
CA TYR A 97 -14.49 19.15 -15.47
C TYR A 97 -15.99 19.34 -15.19
N ALA A 98 -16.57 18.57 -14.26
CA ALA A 98 -17.99 18.67 -13.90
C ALA A 98 -18.38 20.06 -13.38
N VAL A 99 -17.46 20.77 -12.72
CA VAL A 99 -17.71 22.12 -12.18
C VAL A 99 -17.42 23.22 -13.21
N THR A 100 -16.39 23.06 -14.05
CA THR A 100 -15.90 24.14 -14.94
C THR A 100 -16.36 24.00 -16.39
N GLY A 101 -16.72 22.80 -16.84
CA GLY A 101 -17.00 22.46 -18.24
C GLY A 101 -15.79 22.62 -19.18
N ALA A 102 -14.59 22.82 -18.65
CA ALA A 102 -13.42 23.23 -19.42
C ALA A 102 -12.25 22.24 -19.26
N LEU A 103 -11.87 21.62 -20.39
CA LEU A 103 -10.82 20.60 -20.47
C LEU A 103 -9.43 21.10 -20.02
N VAL A 104 -9.17 22.41 -20.11
CA VAL A 104 -7.89 22.99 -19.65
C VAL A 104 -7.74 22.89 -18.13
N TRP A 105 -8.82 23.09 -17.38
CA TRP A 105 -8.79 23.01 -15.92
C TRP A 105 -8.74 21.57 -15.43
N GLU A 106 -9.36 20.66 -16.16
CA GLU A 106 -9.25 19.21 -15.96
C GLU A 106 -7.78 18.74 -16.08
N ALA A 107 -7.11 19.11 -17.18
CA ALA A 107 -5.71 18.73 -17.42
C ALA A 107 -4.76 19.31 -16.35
N LEU A 108 -4.98 20.57 -15.94
CA LEU A 108 -4.20 21.21 -14.88
C LEU A 108 -4.43 20.54 -13.52
N ALA A 109 -5.67 20.17 -13.18
CA ALA A 109 -5.98 19.47 -11.94
C ALA A 109 -5.30 18.10 -11.87
N GLY A 110 -5.36 17.34 -12.97
CA GLY A 110 -4.65 16.06 -13.06
C GLY A 110 -3.13 16.21 -12.90
N ALA A 111 -2.54 17.20 -13.57
CA ALA A 111 -1.10 17.47 -13.46
C ALA A 111 -0.67 17.88 -12.04
N LEU A 112 -1.51 18.62 -11.31
CA LEU A 112 -1.26 19.04 -9.93
C LEU A 112 -1.28 17.86 -8.94
N VAL A 113 -2.15 16.87 -9.15
CA VAL A 113 -2.23 15.68 -8.28
C VAL A 113 -0.98 14.78 -8.43
N VAL A 114 -0.43 14.68 -9.64
CA VAL A 114 0.76 13.85 -9.91
C VAL A 114 2.07 14.54 -9.48
N ARG A 115 2.03 15.84 -9.21
CA ARG A 115 3.24 16.59 -8.83
C ARG A 115 3.76 16.11 -7.46
N PRO A 116 5.02 15.64 -7.36
CA PRO A 116 5.61 15.28 -6.09
C PRO A 116 5.74 16.52 -5.18
N PRO A 117 5.44 16.42 -3.87
CA PRO A 117 5.39 17.57 -2.98
C PRO A 117 6.76 18.18 -2.61
N PHE A 118 7.90 17.54 -2.91
CA PHE A 118 9.23 18.06 -2.56
C PHE A 118 10.29 17.66 -3.61
N VAL A 119 11.08 18.64 -4.06
CA VAL A 119 12.38 18.47 -4.76
C VAL A 119 13.48 18.66 -3.72
#